data_AF-A0A921ENW2-F1
#
_entry.id   AF-A0A921ENW2-F1
#
_cell.length_a   1.000
_cell.length_b   1.000
_cell.length_c   1.000
_cell.angle_alpha   90.00
_cell.angle_beta   90.00
_cell.angle_gamma   90.00
#
_symmetry.space_group_name_H-M   'P 1'
#
loop_
_entity.id
_entity.type
_entity.pdbx_description
1 polymer ?
#
loop_
_entity_poly.entity_id
_entity_poly.type
_entity_poly.pdbx_seq_one_letter_code
_entity_poly.pdbx_strand_id
1 'polypeptide(L)'
;QRRVAFLELAVEELGLGDRVEVVRGRAEETKRRFDVVVCRAVAPLEKLLKWTAPLCGKTGALVALKGSSAEDEVRAAAPVLKKLGLAAEVLELSVAPGIEPTRAIRVSA
;
A
#
# COMPACT_ATOMS: atom_id res chain seq x y z
N GLN A 1 -6.58 19.40 -4.85
CA GLN A 1 -6.49 20.41 -3.79
C GLN A 1 -7.21 19.98 -2.51
N ARG A 2 -8.51 19.65 -2.54
CA ARG A 2 -9.30 19.36 -1.32
C ARG A 2 -8.78 18.22 -0.42
N ARG A 3 -8.25 17.13 -0.99
CA ARG A 3 -7.81 15.97 -0.19
C ARG A 3 -6.59 16.24 0.68
N VAL A 4 -5.59 16.96 0.14
CA VAL A 4 -4.36 17.28 0.89
C VAL A 4 -4.69 18.26 2.01
N ALA A 5 -5.42 19.33 1.70
CA ALA A 5 -5.83 20.32 2.70
C ALA A 5 -6.64 19.69 3.86
N PHE A 6 -7.51 18.72 3.57
CA PHE A 6 -8.22 17.98 4.60
C PHE A 6 -7.27 17.16 5.49
N LEU A 7 -6.28 16.46 4.90
CA LEU A 7 -5.33 15.67 5.67
C LEU A 7 -4.42 16.56 6.52
N GLU A 8 -3.98 17.70 6.00
CA GLU A 8 -3.19 18.69 6.76
C GLU A 8 -3.99 19.20 7.96
N LEU A 9 -5.26 19.60 7.75
CA LEU A 9 -6.16 20.00 8.84
C LEU A 9 -6.35 18.89 9.87
N ALA A 10 -6.60 17.65 9.44
CA ALA A 10 -6.80 16.53 10.35
C ALA A 10 -5.54 16.22 11.18
N VAL A 11 -4.34 16.36 10.59
CA VAL A 11 -3.07 16.20 11.31
C VAL A 11 -2.90 17.29 12.37
N GLU A 12 -3.27 18.53 12.05
CA GLU A 12 -3.24 19.66 12.97
C GLU A 12 -4.23 19.48 14.13
N GLU A 13 -5.51 19.24 13.83
CA GLU A 13 -6.58 19.10 14.84
C GLU A 13 -6.36 17.92 15.79
N LEU A 14 -5.74 16.84 15.31
CA LEU A 14 -5.43 15.65 16.12
C LEU A 14 -4.05 15.70 16.79
N GLY A 15 -3.26 16.76 16.58
CA GLY A 15 -1.92 16.90 17.18
C GLY A 15 -0.93 15.82 16.72
N LEU A 16 -0.97 15.44 15.44
CA LEU A 16 -0.18 14.34 14.88
C LEU A 16 1.12 14.79 14.16
N GLY A 17 1.43 16.08 14.17
CA GLY A 17 2.52 16.68 13.39
C GLY A 17 3.90 16.06 13.64
N ASP A 18 4.17 15.57 14.85
CA ASP A 18 5.47 14.94 15.19
C ASP A 18 5.67 13.56 14.54
N ARG A 19 4.59 12.94 14.03
CA ARG A 19 4.60 11.55 13.55
C ARG A 19 3.98 11.37 12.16
N VAL A 20 3.28 12.38 11.63
CA VAL A 20 2.56 12.30 10.35
C VAL A 20 2.95 13.48 9.47
N GLU A 21 3.40 13.15 8.25
CA GLU A 21 3.74 14.12 7.21
C GLU A 21 2.81 13.92 6.01
N VAL A 22 2.15 14.99 5.57
CA VAL A 22 1.32 14.97 4.36
C VAL A 22 2.14 15.49 3.18
N VAL A 23 2.44 14.61 2.24
CA VAL A 23 3.19 14.97 1.03
C VAL A 23 2.26 15.06 -0.17
N ARG A 24 2.22 16.23 -0.80
CA ARG A 24 1.53 16.42 -2.09
C ARG A 24 2.49 16.14 -3.24
N GLY A 25 2.36 14.98 -3.85
CA GLY A 25 3.13 14.61 -5.03
C GLY A 25 2.64 13.29 -5.63
N ARG A 26 3.31 12.82 -6.67
CA ARG A 26 3.12 11.46 -7.16
C ARG A 26 4.00 10.48 -6.41
N ALA A 27 3.52 9.26 -6.23
CA ALA A 27 4.30 8.22 -5.56
C ALA A 27 5.62 7.93 -6.30
N GLU A 28 5.64 8.02 -7.63
CA GLU A 28 6.85 7.77 -8.42
C GLU A 28 7.91 8.89 -8.31
N GLU A 29 7.54 10.07 -7.79
CA GLU A 29 8.43 11.22 -7.66
C GLU A 29 9.20 11.22 -6.33
N THR A 30 8.77 10.44 -5.34
CA THR A 30 9.48 10.35 -4.06
C THR A 30 10.71 9.46 -4.17
N LYS A 31 11.82 9.93 -3.58
CA LYS A 31 13.08 9.19 -3.46
C LYS A 31 13.22 8.48 -2.11
N ARG A 32 12.23 8.62 -1.23
CA ARG A 32 12.24 8.02 0.11
C ARG A 32 11.96 6.53 0.02
N ARG A 33 12.54 5.79 0.96
CA ARG A 33 12.25 4.37 1.18
C ARG A 33 11.60 4.18 2.54
N PHE A 34 10.70 3.21 2.62
CA PHE A 34 9.88 2.93 3.79
C PHE A 34 9.95 1.45 4.12
N ASP A 35 9.86 1.13 5.41
CA ASP A 35 9.78 -0.25 5.88
C ASP A 35 8.46 -0.90 5.48
N VAL A 36 7.38 -0.11 5.47
CA VAL A 36 6.06 -0.57 5.04
C VAL A 36 5.42 0.49 4.14
N VAL A 37 4.97 0.06 2.97
CA VAL A 37 4.14 0.87 2.07
C VAL A 37 2.73 0.30 2.10
N VAL A 38 1.72 1.12 2.40
CA VAL A 38 0.32 0.67 2.45
C VAL A 38 -0.51 1.36 1.37
N CYS A 39 -1.50 0.65 0.82
CA CYS A 39 -2.44 1.27 -0.12
C CYS A 39 -3.82 0.59 -0.05
N ARG A 40 -4.87 1.35 -0.40
CA ARG A 40 -6.26 0.87 -0.48
C ARG A 40 -7.00 1.59 -1.60
N ALA A 41 -7.71 0.84 -2.46
CA ALA A 41 -8.53 1.40 -3.55
C ALA A 41 -7.76 2.38 -4.47
N VAL A 42 -6.50 2.07 -4.78
CA VAL A 42 -5.62 2.95 -5.56
C VAL A 42 -5.50 2.48 -7.02
N ALA A 43 -5.10 1.23 -7.24
CA ALA A 43 -4.92 0.64 -8.57
C ALA A 43 -4.85 -0.90 -8.50
N PRO A 44 -4.89 -1.62 -9.65
CA PRO A 44 -4.55 -3.03 -9.72
C PRO A 44 -3.09 -3.30 -9.28
N LEU A 45 -2.83 -4.50 -8.75
CA LEU A 45 -1.53 -4.88 -8.16
C LEU A 45 -0.36 -4.68 -9.13
N GLU A 46 -0.51 -5.07 -10.39
CA GLU A 46 0.54 -4.92 -11.40
C GLU A 46 1.03 -3.46 -11.53
N LYS A 47 0.09 -2.51 -11.45
CA LYS A 47 0.41 -1.08 -11.51
C LYS A 47 1.01 -0.59 -10.20
N LEU A 48 0.47 -1.04 -9.07
CA LEU A 48 0.98 -0.71 -7.73
C LEU A 48 2.44 -1.13 -7.58
N LEU A 49 2.81 -2.34 -7.99
CA LEU A 49 4.18 -2.84 -7.89
C LEU A 49 5.20 -1.91 -8.54
N LYS A 50 4.87 -1.35 -9.71
CA LYS A 50 5.75 -0.41 -10.44
C LYS A 50 5.96 0.90 -9.65
N TRP A 51 4.94 1.35 -8.93
CA TRP A 51 4.97 2.57 -8.13
C TRP A 51 5.64 2.36 -6.77
N THR A 52 5.39 1.24 -6.12
CA THR A 52 5.74 1.03 -4.71
C THR A 52 7.02 0.25 -4.51
N ALA A 53 7.46 -0.60 -5.46
CA ALA A 53 8.71 -1.34 -5.31
C ALA A 53 9.93 -0.42 -5.10
N PRO A 54 10.07 0.74 -5.77
CA PRO A 54 11.15 1.69 -5.47
C PRO A 54 11.05 2.32 -4.07
N LEU A 55 9.85 2.35 -3.49
CA LEU A 55 9.55 2.96 -2.20
C LEU A 55 9.77 1.98 -1.04
N CYS A 56 9.79 0.68 -1.30
CA CYS A 56 10.11 -0.31 -0.27
C CYS A 56 11.62 -0.30 0.04
N GLY A 57 11.95 -0.34 1.33
CA GLY A 57 13.29 -0.65 1.82
C GLY A 57 13.72 -2.08 1.45
N LYS A 58 15.00 -2.41 1.63
CA LYS A 58 15.55 -3.75 1.28
C LYS A 58 14.82 -4.90 1.99
N THR A 59 14.38 -4.66 3.22
CA THR A 59 13.62 -5.61 4.05
C THR A 59 12.16 -5.18 4.22
N GLY A 60 11.71 -4.20 3.43
CA GLY A 60 10.37 -3.64 3.55
C GLY A 60 9.32 -4.44 2.80
N ALA A 61 8.06 -4.11 3.03
CA ALA A 61 6.94 -4.76 2.38
C ALA A 61 5.89 -3.76 1.89
N LEU A 62 5.23 -4.12 0.79
CA LEU A 62 3.96 -3.52 0.39
C LEU A 62 2.83 -4.31 1.07
N VAL A 63 1.85 -3.61 1.64
CA VAL A 63 0.56 -4.16 2.08
C VAL A 63 -0.57 -3.46 1.34
N ALA A 64 -1.14 -4.14 0.35
CA ALA A 64 -2.24 -3.61 -0.45
C ALA A 64 -3.57 -4.18 0.06
N LEU A 65 -4.42 -3.36 0.66
CA LEU A 65 -5.77 -3.75 1.06
C LEU A 65 -6.63 -4.00 -0.18
N LYS A 66 -7.16 -5.22 -0.27
CA LYS A 66 -7.92 -5.72 -1.42
C LYS A 66 -9.17 -6.46 -0.95
N GLY A 67 -10.17 -6.51 -1.82
CA GLY A 67 -11.38 -7.29 -1.54
C GLY A 67 -11.22 -8.73 -2.01
N SER A 68 -12.32 -9.28 -2.50
CA SER A 68 -12.39 -10.61 -3.13
C SER A 68 -11.50 -10.77 -4.38
N SER A 69 -10.99 -9.67 -4.96
CA SER A 69 -10.11 -9.71 -6.13
C SER A 69 -8.65 -10.04 -5.82
N ALA A 70 -8.28 -10.25 -4.56
CA ALA A 70 -6.88 -10.34 -4.15
C ALA A 70 -6.12 -11.45 -4.91
N GLU A 71 -6.70 -12.64 -4.98
CA GLU A 71 -6.12 -13.82 -5.63
C GLU A 71 -5.97 -13.63 -7.15
N ASP A 72 -6.97 -13.06 -7.80
CA ASP A 72 -6.94 -12.73 -9.23
C ASP A 72 -5.86 -11.71 -9.54
N GLU A 73 -5.71 -10.70 -8.68
CA GLU A 73 -4.69 -9.68 -8.85
C GLU A 73 -3.27 -10.22 -8.65
N VAL A 74 -3.06 -11.15 -7.71
CA VAL A 74 -1.77 -11.86 -7.57
C VAL A 74 -1.47 -12.67 -8.83
N ARG A 75 -2.45 -13.42 -9.35
CA ARG A 75 -2.29 -14.18 -10.60
C ARG A 75 -1.92 -13.29 -11.78
N ALA A 76 -2.64 -12.18 -11.96
CA ALA A 76 -2.39 -11.23 -13.04
C ALA A 76 -1.01 -10.55 -12.91
N ALA A 77 -0.54 -10.30 -11.68
CA ALA A 77 0.73 -9.65 -11.43
C ALA A 77 1.95 -10.60 -11.45
N ALA A 78 1.75 -11.91 -11.59
CA ALA A 78 2.83 -12.90 -11.49
C ALA A 78 4.05 -12.61 -12.41
N PRO A 79 3.89 -12.16 -13.67
CA PRO A 79 5.02 -11.80 -14.52
C PRO A 79 5.84 -10.62 -13.97
N VAL A 80 5.17 -9.63 -13.37
CA VAL A 80 5.81 -8.44 -12.80
C VAL A 80 6.48 -8.76 -11.47
N LEU A 81 5.83 -9.56 -10.63
CA LEU A 81 6.42 -10.09 -9.39
C LEU A 81 7.73 -10.84 -9.69
N LYS A 82 7.71 -11.76 -10.65
CA LYS A 82 8.90 -12.50 -11.09
C LYS A 82 10.00 -11.57 -11.62
N LYS A 83 9.65 -10.58 -12.45
CA LYS A 83 10.61 -9.61 -12.99
C LYS A 83 11.29 -8.78 -11.90
N LEU A 84 10.56 -8.46 -10.84
CA LEU A 84 11.05 -7.67 -9.72
C LEU A 84 11.72 -8.51 -8.61
N GLY A 85 11.67 -9.84 -8.71
CA GLY A 85 12.18 -10.73 -7.67
C GLY A 85 11.39 -10.61 -6.36
N LEU A 86 10.07 -10.44 -6.46
CA LEU A 86 9.16 -10.28 -5.32
C LEU A 86 8.18 -11.46 -5.24
N ALA A 87 7.80 -11.81 -4.02
CA ALA A 87 6.73 -12.76 -3.70
C ALA A 87 5.50 -12.02 -3.19
N ALA A 88 4.31 -12.57 -3.45
CA ALA A 88 3.04 -12.04 -2.98
C ALA A 88 2.27 -13.10 -2.19
N GLU A 89 1.71 -12.70 -1.05
CA GLU A 89 0.88 -13.51 -0.17
C GLU A 89 -0.47 -12.81 0.02
N VAL A 90 -1.57 -13.56 -0.10
CA VAL A 90 -2.90 -13.07 0.26
C VAL A 90 -3.14 -13.38 1.73
N LEU A 91 -3.33 -12.33 2.51
CA LEU A 91 -3.65 -12.38 3.93
C LEU A 91 -5.15 -12.18 4.11
N GLU A 92 -5.78 -13.04 4.91
CA GLU A 92 -7.13 -12.81 5.41
C GLU A 92 -7.04 -12.11 6.77
N LEU A 93 -7.70 -10.96 6.89
CA LEU A 93 -7.61 -10.07 8.02
C LEU A 93 -8.97 -9.99 8.74
N SER A 94 -8.98 -10.40 9.99
CA SER A 94 -10.14 -10.20 10.88
C SER A 94 -10.26 -8.71 11.23
N VAL A 95 -11.42 -8.12 10.97
CA VAL A 95 -11.67 -6.68 11.23
C VAL A 95 -12.19 -6.46 12.64
N ALA A 96 -13.23 -7.21 13.03
CA ALA A 96 -13.83 -7.21 14.36
C ALA A 96 -14.71 -8.46 14.52
N PRO A 97 -15.07 -8.85 15.76
CA PRO A 97 -16.01 -9.95 15.99
C PRO A 97 -17.33 -9.75 15.24
N GLY A 98 -17.76 -10.76 14.47
CA GLY A 98 -19.02 -10.74 13.71
C GLY A 98 -18.99 -9.91 12.42
N ILE A 99 -17.85 -9.33 12.05
CA ILE A 99 -17.66 -8.62 10.78
C ILE A 99 -16.92 -9.52 9.79
N GLU A 100 -17.37 -9.53 8.54
CA GLU A 100 -16.75 -10.30 7.47
C GLU A 100 -15.27 -9.94 7.34
N PRO A 101 -14.36 -10.94 7.27
CA PRO A 101 -12.95 -10.68 7.06
C PRO A 101 -12.67 -9.90 5.77
N THR A 102 -11.58 -9.15 5.77
CA THR A 102 -11.08 -8.48 4.55
C THR A 102 -9.79 -9.14 4.09
N ARG A 103 -9.30 -8.77 2.90
CA ARG A 103 -8.04 -9.30 2.37
C ARG A 103 -6.99 -8.22 2.24
N ALA A 104 -5.73 -8.62 2.34
CA ALA A 104 -4.62 -7.80 1.93
C ALA A 104 -3.65 -8.65 1.12
N ILE A 105 -2.97 -8.02 0.16
CA ILE A 105 -1.84 -8.62 -0.52
C ILE A 105 -0.58 -8.07 0.12
N ARG A 106 0.21 -8.92 0.76
CA ARG A 106 1.56 -8.59 1.22
C ARG A 106 2.55 -8.94 0.12
N VAL A 107 3.43 -8.01 -0.23
CA VAL A 107 4.51 -8.23 -1.20
C VAL A 107 5.85 -7.86 -0.59
N SER A 108 6.82 -8.77 -0.69
CA SER A 108 8.20 -8.59 -0.23
C SER A 108 9.17 -9.33 -1.14
N ALA A 109 10.47 -9.05 -0.99
CA ALA A 109 11.54 -9.87 -1.58
C ALA A 109 11.57 -11.27 -0.96
#